data_AF-A0A921U4Q7-F1
#
_entry.id   AF-A0A921U4Q7-F1
#
_cell.length_a   1.000
_cell.length_b   1.000
_cell.length_c   1.000
_cell.angle_alpha   90.00
_cell.angle_beta   90.00
_cell.angle_gamma   90.00
#
_symmetry.space_group_name_H-M   'P 1'
#
loop_
_entity.id
_entity.type
_entity.pdbx_description
1 polymer ?
#
loop_
_entity_poly.entity_id
_entity_poly.type
_entity_poly.pdbx_seq_one_letter_code
_entity_poly.pdbx_strand_id
1 'polypeptide(L)'
;MAPQSSCRGREDQTLASSAAASPRPPAMAHAPVVKTTTTTVADLTDLVLQAILLRLSPADLLRAALTCHRWRRAATHALPRVPPLLGYFFHPQGPGNPPPMPMYDTTHHPAVFLPLDAASSPCLSLDLTPGAASSLSIQDVHLGLVLLLPHSRPKSLLPRILAVDPASRRRVLLPPPPRDALPERDDRWRRDRCVIGVAVLARAHPSRLTFDAVCLTIDGDLPRAWVASVREGNCAWRALPRAEGITINFDPWLFEGRCVHAAGNIYWHICNSSRLLQLDPCTLDFSFMPVPAVLGDRFEKYRIGETPEDGRLCMASIVENLRLQIWVRGEARCSSDRGWLLERKICMTKLLDTVPGLPKDSMMRVLCTWLSDMDYARTGKVFITTWGYGRYSFHLETSKLERLVMEDGKEHGNPIYAYTLAWPPEFLAQETGLLVVD
;
A
#
# COMPACT_ATOMS: atom_id res chain seq x y z
N MET A 1 37.63 64.12 15.17
CA MET A 1 38.23 63.86 13.85
C MET A 1 37.14 64.03 12.81
N ALA A 2 37.08 65.21 12.20
CA ALA A 2 36.35 65.44 10.95
C ALA A 2 37.22 64.98 9.76
N PRO A 3 36.71 64.88 8.52
CA PRO A 3 36.45 66.10 7.77
C PRO A 3 35.12 66.11 6.98
N GLN A 4 34.63 67.34 6.78
CA GLN A 4 33.63 67.72 5.79
C GLN A 4 34.33 68.16 4.49
N SER A 5 33.66 68.03 3.34
CA SER A 5 33.65 69.02 2.26
C SER A 5 32.31 68.89 1.51
N SER A 6 31.33 69.78 1.71
CA SER A 6 31.16 71.15 1.20
C SER A 6 31.01 71.25 -0.32
N CYS A 7 29.77 71.24 -0.80
CA CYS A 7 29.37 71.92 -2.04
C CYS A 7 28.52 73.15 -1.68
N ARG A 8 28.91 74.30 -2.25
CA ARG A 8 28.45 75.67 -1.98
C ARG A 8 26.99 75.90 -2.36
N GLY A 9 26.30 76.67 -1.52
CA GLY A 9 25.00 77.27 -1.82
C GLY A 9 25.11 78.61 -2.56
N ARG A 10 23.96 79.09 -3.03
CA ARG A 10 23.69 80.51 -3.21
C ARG A 10 22.20 80.77 -3.00
N GLU A 11 21.95 81.77 -2.16
CA GLU A 11 20.67 82.31 -1.72
C GLU A 11 20.00 83.18 -2.80
N ASP A 12 18.83 83.68 -2.40
CA ASP A 12 18.09 84.86 -2.87
C ASP A 12 17.12 84.66 -4.04
N GLN A 13 15.94 85.29 -4.09
CA GLN A 13 15.03 85.92 -3.13
C GLN A 13 13.88 86.45 -4.02
N THR A 14 12.62 86.29 -3.57
CA THR A 14 11.46 87.19 -3.85
C THR A 14 10.93 87.46 -5.27
N LEU A 15 9.63 87.13 -5.43
CA LEU A 15 8.50 87.93 -5.99
C LEU A 15 8.54 88.31 -7.48
N ALA A 16 7.48 88.28 -8.29
CA ALA A 16 6.06 87.96 -8.19
C ALA A 16 5.48 87.94 -9.63
N SER A 17 4.18 87.61 -9.76
CA SER A 17 3.26 87.83 -10.90
C SER A 17 2.76 86.50 -11.50
N SER A 18 1.61 85.99 -11.05
CA SER A 18 0.23 86.37 -11.42
C SER A 18 -0.23 85.77 -12.74
N ALA A 19 -1.06 84.73 -12.66
CA ALA A 19 -2.07 84.43 -13.67
C ALA A 19 -3.28 83.69 -13.05
N ALA A 20 -4.40 84.41 -12.99
CA ALA A 20 -5.80 83.97 -13.20
C ALA A 20 -6.49 82.94 -12.27
N ALA A 21 -7.31 83.48 -11.36
CA ALA A 21 -8.70 83.17 -10.97
C ALA A 21 -9.35 81.75 -11.11
N SER A 22 -9.69 81.18 -9.93
CA SER A 22 -10.98 80.59 -9.42
C SER A 22 -11.83 79.57 -10.22
N PRO A 23 -12.69 78.71 -9.59
CA PRO A 23 -13.02 78.54 -8.16
C PRO A 23 -12.88 77.09 -7.59
N ARG A 24 -12.99 76.99 -6.26
CA ARG A 24 -12.86 75.80 -5.40
C ARG A 24 -14.14 74.94 -5.38
N PRO A 25 -14.09 73.60 -5.50
CA PRO A 25 -15.24 72.73 -5.26
C PRO A 25 -15.44 72.44 -3.74
N PRO A 26 -16.65 72.07 -3.31
CA PRO A 26 -17.06 72.03 -1.90
C PRO A 26 -16.46 70.84 -1.15
N ALA A 27 -16.26 71.02 0.15
CA ALA A 27 -15.80 69.98 1.07
C ALA A 27 -16.77 68.80 1.11
N MET A 28 -16.32 67.62 0.67
CA MET A 28 -17.06 66.36 0.82
C MET A 28 -16.89 65.81 2.24
N ALA A 29 -18.03 65.41 2.82
CA ALA A 29 -18.14 64.74 4.10
C ALA A 29 -17.26 63.48 4.17
N HIS A 30 -16.68 63.24 5.35
CA HIS A 30 -15.93 62.03 5.64
C HIS A 30 -16.79 60.78 5.42
N ALA A 31 -16.43 59.98 4.41
CA ALA A 31 -16.93 58.62 4.26
C ALA A 31 -16.46 57.76 5.43
N PRO A 32 -17.29 56.85 5.95
CA PRO A 32 -16.84 55.93 7.00
C PRO A 32 -15.71 55.07 6.45
N VAL A 33 -14.60 55.03 7.18
CA VAL A 33 -13.50 54.10 6.91
C VAL A 33 -14.07 52.69 7.12
N VAL A 34 -14.39 52.02 6.02
CA VAL A 34 -14.68 50.59 6.02
C VAL A 34 -13.40 49.89 6.45
N LYS A 35 -13.35 49.44 7.70
CA LYS A 35 -12.34 48.49 8.16
C LYS A 35 -12.60 47.21 7.38
N THR A 36 -11.81 46.96 6.33
CA THR A 36 -11.74 45.67 5.67
C THR A 36 -11.34 44.64 6.71
N THR A 37 -12.33 43.92 7.23
CA THR A 37 -12.10 42.81 8.14
C THR A 37 -11.48 41.71 7.30
N THR A 38 -10.21 41.41 7.53
CA THR A 38 -9.53 40.30 6.87
C THR A 38 -10.27 39.02 7.26
N THR A 39 -11.06 38.46 6.34
CA THR A 39 -11.72 37.16 6.54
C THR A 39 -10.64 36.10 6.69
N THR A 40 -10.55 35.53 7.88
CA THR A 40 -9.63 34.44 8.21
C THR A 40 -10.33 33.10 8.01
N VAL A 41 -9.56 32.01 7.92
CA VAL A 41 -10.10 30.64 7.83
C VAL A 41 -11.04 30.30 9.01
N ALA A 42 -10.92 31.01 10.14
CA ALA A 42 -11.80 30.85 11.29
C ALA A 42 -13.26 31.29 11.02
N ASP A 43 -13.45 32.21 10.07
CA ASP A 43 -14.75 32.83 9.76
C ASP A 43 -15.64 31.98 8.83
N LEU A 44 -15.10 30.90 8.26
CA LEU A 44 -15.88 29.94 7.46
C LEU A 44 -16.86 29.21 8.38
N THR A 45 -18.12 29.03 7.97
CA THR A 45 -19.07 28.16 8.69
C THR A 45 -18.78 26.70 8.39
N ASP A 46 -19.22 25.78 9.27
CA ASP A 46 -18.99 24.34 9.07
C ASP A 46 -19.66 23.81 7.78
N LEU A 47 -20.77 24.42 7.34
CA LEU A 47 -21.43 24.11 6.07
C LEU A 47 -20.59 24.52 4.86
N VAL A 48 -19.98 25.71 4.89
CA VAL A 48 -19.08 26.17 3.81
C VAL A 48 -17.81 25.33 3.79
N LEU A 49 -17.28 24.99 4.97
CA LEU A 49 -16.14 24.11 5.11
C LEU A 49 -16.45 22.73 4.51
N GLN A 50 -17.59 22.14 4.83
CA GLN A 50 -18.02 20.86 4.26
C GLN A 50 -18.15 20.93 2.73
N ALA A 51 -18.74 22.00 2.19
CA ALA A 51 -18.88 22.18 0.73
C ALA A 51 -17.53 22.30 0.01
N ILE A 52 -16.53 22.92 0.63
CA ILE A 52 -15.15 22.96 0.12
C ILE A 52 -14.54 21.56 0.16
N LEU A 53 -14.66 20.88 1.30
CA LEU A 53 -14.09 19.55 1.53
C LEU A 53 -14.64 18.48 0.57
N LEU A 54 -15.94 18.54 0.24
CA LEU A 54 -16.57 17.65 -0.74
C LEU A 54 -16.02 17.78 -2.18
N ARG A 55 -15.33 18.88 -2.49
CA ARG A 55 -14.73 19.12 -3.81
C ARG A 55 -13.26 18.71 -3.90
N LEU A 56 -12.66 18.32 -2.77
CA LEU A 56 -11.27 17.90 -2.74
C LEU A 56 -11.12 16.44 -3.17
N SER A 57 -9.97 16.10 -3.75
CA SER A 57 -9.60 14.68 -3.92
C SER A 57 -9.55 14.00 -2.54
N PRO A 58 -9.77 12.68 -2.42
CA PRO A 58 -9.69 12.00 -1.12
C PRO A 58 -8.33 12.21 -0.41
N ALA A 59 -7.24 12.33 -1.17
CA ALA A 59 -5.92 12.62 -0.63
C ALA A 59 -5.81 14.04 -0.06
N ASP A 60 -6.35 15.04 -0.76
CA ASP A 60 -6.35 16.43 -0.29
C ASP A 60 -7.33 16.65 0.85
N LEU A 61 -8.48 15.98 0.80
CA LEU A 61 -9.45 15.93 1.90
C LEU A 61 -8.82 15.35 3.17
N LEU A 62 -8.07 14.24 3.05
CA LEU A 62 -7.33 13.69 4.19
C LEU A 62 -6.29 14.69 4.69
N ARG A 63 -5.46 15.27 3.81
CA ARG A 63 -4.46 16.30 4.23
C ARG A 63 -5.13 17.44 4.98
N ALA A 64 -6.26 17.92 4.48
CA ALA A 64 -7.06 18.98 5.09
C ALA A 64 -7.61 18.55 6.47
N ALA A 65 -8.15 17.33 6.57
CA ALA A 65 -8.63 16.75 7.84
C ALA A 65 -7.52 16.61 8.89
N LEU A 66 -6.28 16.39 8.48
CA LEU A 66 -5.13 16.24 9.38
C LEU A 66 -4.56 17.57 9.89
N THR A 67 -5.07 18.73 9.42
CA THR A 67 -4.57 20.05 9.84
C THR A 67 -5.02 20.43 11.26
N CYS A 68 -6.30 20.22 11.60
CA CYS A 68 -6.82 20.50 12.94
C CYS A 68 -8.14 19.76 13.22
N HIS A 69 -8.55 19.72 14.50
CA HIS A 69 -9.76 19.03 14.95
C HIS A 69 -11.05 19.48 14.25
N ARG A 70 -11.19 20.78 13.97
CA ARG A 70 -12.37 21.34 13.29
C ARG A 70 -12.51 20.78 11.88
N TRP A 71 -11.42 20.81 11.11
CA TRP A 71 -11.38 20.28 9.75
C TRP A 71 -11.58 18.77 9.73
N ARG A 72 -11.03 18.06 10.72
CA ARG A 72 -11.26 16.62 10.91
C ARG A 72 -12.75 16.30 11.10
N ARG A 73 -13.45 17.06 11.95
CA ARG A 73 -14.89 16.90 12.19
C ARG A 73 -15.75 17.27 10.99
N ALA A 74 -15.38 18.28 10.22
CA ALA A 74 -16.09 18.58 8.98
C ALA A 74 -15.85 17.49 7.91
N ALA A 75 -14.64 16.94 7.87
CA ALA A 75 -14.27 15.89 6.92
C ALA A 75 -14.94 14.55 7.19
N THR A 76 -15.28 14.18 8.44
CA THR A 76 -16.02 12.93 8.74
C THR A 76 -17.33 12.82 7.96
N HIS A 77 -17.97 13.94 7.68
CA HIS A 77 -19.22 13.99 6.93
C HIS A 77 -19.03 14.02 5.40
N ALA A 78 -17.80 14.18 4.92
CA ALA A 78 -17.45 14.24 3.49
C ALA A 78 -16.66 13.00 3.02
N LEU A 79 -16.03 12.27 3.95
CA LEU A 79 -15.14 11.15 3.67
C LEU A 79 -15.91 9.84 3.44
N PRO A 80 -15.50 9.00 2.46
CA PRO A 80 -16.03 7.64 2.34
C PRO A 80 -15.71 6.80 3.59
N ARG A 81 -16.58 5.85 3.92
CA ARG A 81 -16.36 4.93 5.06
C ARG A 81 -15.38 3.79 4.75
N VAL A 82 -14.86 3.74 3.54
CA VAL A 82 -13.87 2.76 3.09
C VAL A 82 -12.64 3.51 2.60
N PRO A 83 -11.41 3.07 2.96
CA PRO A 83 -10.19 3.69 2.45
C PRO A 83 -10.17 3.65 0.91
N PRO A 84 -9.99 4.79 0.22
CA PRO A 84 -9.99 4.83 -1.23
C PRO A 84 -8.73 4.15 -1.78
N LEU A 85 -8.92 3.27 -2.77
CA LEU A 85 -7.86 2.78 -3.63
C LEU A 85 -7.40 3.93 -4.53
N LEU A 86 -6.11 4.25 -4.52
CA LEU A 86 -5.57 5.33 -5.38
C LEU A 86 -4.81 4.79 -6.60
N GLY A 87 -4.34 3.54 -6.54
CA GLY A 87 -3.56 2.95 -7.61
C GLY A 87 -2.76 1.74 -7.15
N TYR A 88 -1.74 1.39 -7.92
CA TYR A 88 -0.91 0.21 -7.70
C TYR A 88 0.58 0.54 -7.72
N PHE A 89 1.34 -0.05 -6.80
CA PHE A 89 2.79 -0.09 -6.87
C PHE A 89 3.28 -1.42 -7.45
N PHE A 90 4.30 -1.37 -8.29
CA PHE A 90 4.98 -2.58 -8.78
C PHE A 90 6.38 -2.23 -9.29
N HIS A 91 7.24 -3.25 -9.39
CA HIS A 91 8.51 -3.14 -10.09
C HIS A 91 8.27 -3.48 -11.57
N PRO A 92 8.54 -2.59 -12.55
CA PRO A 92 8.46 -2.94 -13.96
C PRO A 92 9.34 -4.15 -14.29
N GLN A 93 8.95 -4.92 -15.29
CA GLN A 93 9.75 -6.04 -15.80
C GLN A 93 9.90 -5.92 -17.31
N GLY A 94 11.09 -6.24 -17.82
CA GLY A 94 11.28 -6.42 -19.26
C GLY A 94 10.38 -7.52 -19.82
N PRO A 95 10.08 -7.50 -21.12
CA PRO A 95 9.31 -8.58 -21.74
C PRO A 95 10.04 -9.91 -21.57
N GLY A 96 9.35 -10.91 -21.01
CA GLY A 96 9.89 -12.25 -20.90
C GLY A 96 10.06 -12.89 -22.27
N ASN A 97 11.09 -13.74 -22.44
CA ASN A 97 11.20 -14.59 -23.61
C ASN A 97 10.37 -15.87 -23.41
N PRO A 98 9.76 -16.42 -24.48
CA PRO A 98 9.06 -17.70 -24.37
C PRO A 98 10.04 -18.84 -24.02
N PRO A 99 9.55 -19.94 -23.44
CA PRO A 99 10.37 -21.11 -23.15
C PRO A 99 11.14 -21.59 -24.39
N PRO A 100 12.38 -22.11 -24.24
CA PRO A 100 13.02 -22.52 -22.99
C PRO A 100 13.87 -21.41 -22.32
N MET A 101 13.78 -20.16 -22.77
CA MET A 101 14.56 -19.05 -22.22
C MET A 101 14.17 -18.72 -20.76
N PRO A 102 15.08 -18.15 -19.94
CA PRO A 102 14.79 -17.83 -18.54
C PRO A 102 13.47 -17.05 -18.36
N MET A 103 12.71 -17.41 -17.34
CA MET A 103 11.37 -16.84 -17.06
C MET A 103 11.36 -15.33 -16.86
N TYR A 104 12.45 -14.76 -16.36
CA TYR A 104 12.51 -13.37 -15.92
C TYR A 104 13.79 -12.70 -16.40
N ASP A 105 13.65 -11.43 -16.77
CA ASP A 105 14.76 -10.48 -16.78
C ASP A 105 15.27 -10.34 -15.34
N THR A 106 16.58 -10.51 -15.13
CA THR A 106 17.21 -10.33 -13.82
C THR A 106 17.41 -8.86 -13.46
N THR A 107 17.13 -7.95 -14.40
CA THR A 107 17.20 -6.52 -14.18
C THR A 107 16.14 -6.06 -13.19
N HIS A 108 16.58 -5.61 -12.03
CA HIS A 108 15.67 -5.03 -11.02
C HIS A 108 15.41 -3.56 -11.32
N HIS A 109 14.18 -3.24 -11.71
CA HIS A 109 13.76 -1.87 -11.98
C HIS A 109 13.21 -1.19 -10.71
N PRO A 110 13.39 0.14 -10.57
CA PRO A 110 12.74 0.91 -9.51
C PRO A 110 11.23 0.73 -9.51
N ALA A 111 10.62 0.70 -8.32
CA ALA A 111 9.16 0.65 -8.20
C ALA A 111 8.51 1.91 -8.78
N VAL A 112 7.39 1.72 -9.47
CA VAL A 112 6.55 2.78 -10.03
C VAL A 112 5.16 2.75 -9.42
N PHE A 113 4.45 3.87 -9.51
CA PHE A 113 3.05 3.98 -9.11
C PHE A 113 2.17 4.20 -10.34
N LEU A 114 1.14 3.38 -10.50
CA LEU A 114 0.11 3.53 -11.52
C LEU A 114 -1.17 4.03 -10.85
N PRO A 115 -1.59 5.29 -11.06
CA PRO A 115 -2.86 5.79 -10.54
C PRO A 115 -4.05 5.04 -11.19
N LEU A 116 -5.15 4.88 -10.44
CA LEU A 116 -6.39 4.30 -11.00
C LEU A 116 -6.97 5.17 -12.12
N ASP A 117 -6.99 6.48 -11.88
CA ASP A 117 -7.43 7.49 -12.83
C ASP A 117 -6.42 8.62 -12.84
N ALA A 118 -5.74 8.80 -13.96
CA ALA A 118 -4.72 9.82 -14.14
C ALA A 118 -5.25 11.27 -13.96
N ALA A 119 -6.56 11.48 -14.13
CA ALA A 119 -7.17 12.81 -13.98
C ALA A 119 -7.51 13.16 -12.52
N SER A 120 -7.83 12.17 -11.68
CA SER A 120 -8.36 12.40 -10.32
C SER A 120 -7.49 11.84 -9.19
N SER A 121 -6.61 10.87 -9.48
CA SER A 121 -5.75 10.24 -8.48
C SER A 121 -4.38 10.93 -8.42
N PRO A 122 -3.82 11.17 -7.21
CA PRO A 122 -2.51 11.78 -7.10
C PRO A 122 -1.43 10.82 -7.62
N CYS A 123 -0.47 11.35 -8.39
CA CYS A 123 0.72 10.59 -8.76
C CYS A 123 1.64 10.47 -7.53
N LEU A 124 1.65 9.29 -6.90
CA LEU A 124 2.46 9.00 -5.72
C LEU A 124 3.87 8.55 -6.12
N SER A 125 4.84 8.86 -5.27
CA SER A 125 6.24 8.50 -5.43
C SER A 125 6.80 8.03 -4.09
N LEU A 126 7.79 7.14 -4.13
CA LEU A 126 8.52 6.71 -2.94
C LEU A 126 9.65 7.69 -2.55
N ASP A 127 9.92 8.70 -3.39
CA ASP A 127 10.92 9.77 -3.20
C ASP A 127 12.31 9.23 -2.83
N LEU A 128 12.71 8.15 -3.51
CA LEU A 128 14.00 7.48 -3.35
C LEU A 128 15.03 8.05 -4.32
N THR A 129 16.30 8.08 -3.91
CA THR A 129 17.39 8.39 -4.84
C THR A 129 17.53 7.27 -5.88
N PRO A 130 18.00 7.55 -7.11
CA PRO A 130 18.06 6.54 -8.16
C PRO A 130 18.76 5.24 -7.77
N GLY A 131 19.90 5.32 -7.05
CA GLY A 131 20.62 4.15 -6.55
C GLY A 131 19.92 3.38 -5.42
N ALA A 132 19.15 4.07 -4.57
CA ALA A 132 18.33 3.41 -3.55
C ALA A 132 17.10 2.74 -4.18
N ALA A 133 16.49 3.39 -5.18
CA ALA A 133 15.29 2.91 -5.84
C ALA A 133 15.53 1.59 -6.60
N SER A 134 16.71 1.41 -7.18
CA SER A 134 17.12 0.19 -7.90
C SER A 134 17.71 -0.90 -7.01
N SER A 135 17.90 -0.66 -5.71
CA SER A 135 18.44 -1.67 -4.77
C SER A 135 17.40 -2.15 -3.76
N LEU A 136 16.21 -1.52 -3.73
CA LEU A 136 15.13 -1.85 -2.81
C LEU A 136 13.98 -2.56 -3.53
N SER A 137 13.35 -3.50 -2.83
CA SER A 137 12.18 -4.25 -3.27
C SER A 137 11.04 -4.05 -2.28
N ILE A 138 9.83 -3.85 -2.80
CA ILE A 138 8.62 -3.77 -1.98
C ILE A 138 8.34 -5.15 -1.37
N GLN A 139 8.06 -5.19 -0.07
CA GLN A 139 7.69 -6.40 0.65
C GLN A 139 6.24 -6.40 1.13
N ASP A 140 5.72 -5.22 1.47
CA ASP A 140 4.33 -5.06 1.90
C ASP A 140 3.82 -3.65 1.57
N VAL A 141 2.52 -3.55 1.27
CA VAL A 141 1.80 -2.29 1.09
C VAL A 141 0.47 -2.41 1.83
N HIS A 142 0.38 -1.75 2.97
CA HIS A 142 -0.78 -1.87 3.85
C HIS A 142 -0.94 -0.62 4.71
N LEU A 143 -2.20 -0.22 5.00
CA LEU A 143 -2.56 0.98 5.77
C LEU A 143 -1.87 2.28 5.27
N GLY A 144 -1.73 2.41 3.95
CA GLY A 144 -1.06 3.52 3.28
C GLY A 144 0.43 3.66 3.60
N LEU A 145 1.08 2.55 3.98
CA LEU A 145 2.53 2.44 4.14
C LEU A 145 3.09 1.46 3.11
N VAL A 146 4.33 1.71 2.68
CA VAL A 146 5.10 0.83 1.81
C VAL A 146 6.35 0.40 2.57
N LEU A 147 6.52 -0.91 2.79
CA LEU A 147 7.71 -1.48 3.40
C LEU A 147 8.67 -1.99 2.31
N LEU A 148 9.93 -1.57 2.41
CA LEU A 148 10.98 -1.86 1.45
C LEU A 148 12.15 -2.55 2.15
N LEU A 149 12.68 -3.58 1.50
CA LEU A 149 13.92 -4.27 1.89
C LEU A 149 14.93 -4.24 0.74
N PRO A 150 16.24 -4.42 1.02
CA PRO A 150 17.22 -4.64 -0.06
C PRO A 150 16.82 -5.84 -0.92
N HIS A 151 16.80 -5.65 -2.24
CA HIS A 151 16.41 -6.66 -3.23
C HIS A 151 17.33 -7.88 -3.18
N SER A 152 18.64 -7.65 -3.25
CA SER A 152 19.66 -8.68 -3.10
C SER A 152 20.15 -8.68 -1.65
N ARG A 153 19.63 -9.62 -0.85
CA ARG A 153 20.07 -9.81 0.54
C ARG A 153 20.19 -11.31 0.89
N PRO A 154 21.20 -11.70 1.68
CA PRO A 154 21.17 -13.01 2.33
C PRO A 154 19.97 -13.07 3.28
N LYS A 155 19.15 -14.13 3.19
CA LYS A 155 18.03 -14.32 4.12
C LYS A 155 18.49 -14.45 5.59
N SER A 156 19.74 -14.83 5.82
CA SER A 156 20.35 -14.93 7.15
C SER A 156 20.63 -13.58 7.82
N LEU A 157 20.68 -12.50 7.05
CA LEU A 157 20.91 -11.17 7.58
C LEU A 157 19.59 -10.48 7.92
N LEU A 158 19.48 -10.05 9.17
CA LEU A 158 18.41 -9.17 9.61
C LEU A 158 18.50 -7.82 8.89
N PRO A 159 17.46 -7.44 8.12
CA PRO A 159 17.55 -6.25 7.30
C PRO A 159 17.21 -4.98 8.09
N ARG A 160 17.71 -3.85 7.59
CA ARG A 160 17.08 -2.55 7.86
C ARG A 160 15.80 -2.47 7.04
N ILE A 161 14.74 -1.96 7.62
CA ILE A 161 13.43 -1.84 6.95
C ILE A 161 13.19 -0.38 6.65
N LEU A 162 12.99 -0.03 5.39
CA LEU A 162 12.57 1.32 5.02
C LEU A 162 11.04 1.33 4.93
N ALA A 163 10.41 2.12 5.79
CA ALA A 163 8.98 2.39 5.70
C ALA A 163 8.76 3.77 5.10
N VAL A 164 7.91 3.84 4.08
CA VAL A 164 7.55 5.09 3.39
C VAL A 164 6.04 5.27 3.46
N ASP A 165 5.60 6.49 3.75
CA ASP A 165 4.24 6.96 3.51
C ASP A 165 4.26 7.85 2.25
N PRO A 166 3.84 7.32 1.09
CA PRO A 166 3.87 8.07 -0.17
C PRO A 166 2.94 9.29 -0.16
N ALA A 167 1.84 9.26 0.59
CA ALA A 167 0.85 10.33 0.61
C ALA A 167 1.33 11.56 1.39
N SER A 168 2.07 11.33 2.48
CA SER A 168 2.68 12.40 3.30
C SER A 168 4.16 12.65 2.99
N ARG A 169 4.78 11.84 2.11
CA ARG A 169 6.21 11.85 1.76
C ARG A 169 7.15 11.65 2.96
N ARG A 170 6.64 11.05 4.03
CA ARG A 170 7.43 10.76 5.23
C ARG A 170 8.04 9.38 5.10
N ARG A 171 9.24 9.22 5.65
CA ARG A 171 9.92 7.93 5.69
C ARG A 171 10.69 7.75 6.99
N VAL A 172 10.90 6.50 7.35
CA VAL A 172 11.70 6.10 8.51
C VAL A 172 12.45 4.82 8.17
N LEU A 173 13.73 4.78 8.55
CA LEU A 173 14.59 3.62 8.34
C LEU A 173 14.81 2.91 9.67
N LEU A 174 14.14 1.78 9.84
CA LEU A 174 14.19 0.98 11.06
C LEU A 174 15.55 0.28 11.13
N PRO A 175 16.21 0.26 12.30
CA PRO A 175 17.40 -0.55 12.51
C PRO A 175 17.04 -2.04 12.43
N PRO A 176 18.01 -2.94 12.20
CA PRO A 176 17.76 -4.37 12.27
C PRO A 176 17.32 -4.77 13.69
N PRO A 177 16.49 -5.82 13.85
CA PRO A 177 16.16 -6.35 15.16
C PRO A 177 17.43 -6.65 15.98
N PRO A 178 17.57 -6.06 17.18
CA PRO A 178 18.80 -6.15 17.94
C PRO A 178 18.83 -7.44 18.78
N ARG A 179 20.03 -7.83 19.25
CA ARG A 179 20.23 -9.12 19.93
C ARG A 179 19.65 -9.17 21.33
N ASP A 180 19.69 -8.03 22.01
CA ASP A 180 19.17 -7.77 23.35
C ASP A 180 17.64 -7.71 23.41
N ALA A 181 16.94 -7.60 22.28
CA ALA A 181 15.48 -7.69 22.24
C ALA A 181 14.93 -9.11 22.46
N LEU A 182 15.80 -10.12 22.60
CA LEU A 182 15.42 -11.50 22.91
C LEU A 182 15.01 -11.67 24.38
N PRO A 183 13.99 -12.47 24.69
CA PRO A 183 13.62 -12.75 26.07
C PRO A 183 14.73 -13.52 26.82
N GLU A 184 15.00 -13.10 28.06
CA GLU A 184 16.18 -13.52 28.84
C GLU A 184 16.25 -15.02 29.18
N ARG A 185 15.12 -15.74 29.19
CA ARG A 185 15.00 -16.97 29.98
C ARG A 185 15.47 -18.26 29.30
N ASP A 186 15.59 -18.31 27.97
CA ASP A 186 16.17 -19.48 27.25
C ASP A 186 16.41 -19.26 25.74
N ASP A 187 16.19 -18.06 25.23
CA ASP A 187 16.21 -17.79 23.79
C ASP A 187 17.58 -17.24 23.34
N ARG A 188 18.49 -18.15 23.01
CA ARG A 188 19.80 -17.79 22.46
C ARG A 188 19.66 -17.23 21.04
N TRP A 189 20.49 -16.23 20.73
CA TRP A 189 20.66 -15.74 19.36
C TRP A 189 21.19 -16.86 18.45
N ARG A 190 20.39 -17.30 17.48
CA ARG A 190 20.78 -18.38 16.57
C ARG A 190 21.43 -17.85 15.30
N ARG A 191 22.47 -18.54 14.84
CA ARG A 191 23.23 -18.19 13.62
C ARG A 191 22.56 -18.69 12.34
N ASP A 192 21.68 -19.67 12.44
CA ASP A 192 20.92 -20.29 11.36
C ASP A 192 19.61 -19.56 11.03
N ARG A 193 19.33 -18.44 11.71
CA ARG A 193 18.11 -17.66 11.51
C ARG A 193 17.92 -17.29 10.04
N CYS A 194 16.69 -17.42 9.56
CA CYS A 194 16.29 -17.02 8.22
C CYS A 194 15.13 -16.01 8.29
N VAL A 195 15.28 -14.84 7.67
CA VAL A 195 14.22 -13.84 7.54
C VAL A 195 13.35 -14.19 6.35
N ILE A 196 12.07 -14.43 6.62
CA ILE A 196 11.09 -14.77 5.59
C ILE A 196 10.53 -13.52 4.92
N GLY A 197 9.99 -12.60 5.71
CA GLY A 197 9.35 -11.39 5.20
C GLY A 197 9.03 -10.38 6.30
N VAL A 198 8.52 -9.23 5.89
CA VAL A 198 8.08 -8.15 6.78
C VAL A 198 6.67 -7.71 6.40
N ALA A 199 5.87 -7.30 7.37
CA ALA A 199 4.51 -6.83 7.15
C ALA A 199 4.15 -5.68 8.11
N VAL A 200 3.26 -4.80 7.71
CA VAL A 200 2.65 -3.80 8.59
C VAL A 200 1.59 -4.49 9.45
N LEU A 201 1.65 -4.34 10.78
CA LEU A 201 0.64 -4.91 11.69
C LEU A 201 -0.52 -3.93 11.90
N ALA A 202 -0.19 -2.68 12.21
CA ALA A 202 -1.19 -1.68 12.60
C ALA A 202 -0.63 -0.27 12.36
N ARG A 203 -1.52 0.69 12.16
CA ARG A 203 -1.18 2.11 12.05
C ARG A 203 -2.11 2.92 12.94
N ALA A 204 -1.54 3.69 13.87
CA ALA A 204 -2.31 4.43 14.86
C ALA A 204 -3.02 5.65 14.24
N HIS A 205 -2.32 6.42 13.40
CA HIS A 205 -2.90 7.61 12.78
C HIS A 205 -2.18 7.97 11.47
N PRO A 206 -2.88 8.44 10.42
CA PRO A 206 -2.24 8.77 9.14
C PRO A 206 -1.39 10.05 9.18
N SER A 207 -1.66 11.00 10.08
CA SER A 207 -0.86 12.23 10.18
C SER A 207 0.55 12.04 10.76
N ARG A 208 0.89 10.85 11.26
CA ARG A 208 2.20 10.55 11.86
C ARG A 208 2.70 9.21 11.35
N LEU A 209 4.02 9.04 11.34
CA LEU A 209 4.63 7.72 11.16
C LEU A 209 4.59 7.00 12.50
N THR A 210 3.40 6.52 12.85
CA THR A 210 3.12 5.82 14.10
C THR A 210 2.40 4.52 13.76
N PHE A 211 3.17 3.44 13.73
CA PHE A 211 2.73 2.14 13.26
C PHE A 211 3.54 1.04 13.92
N ASP A 212 3.00 -0.17 13.87
CA ASP A 212 3.69 -1.39 14.26
C ASP A 212 3.91 -2.25 13.00
N ALA A 213 5.07 -2.87 12.90
CA ALA A 213 5.42 -3.79 11.82
C ALA A 213 5.97 -5.08 12.42
N VAL A 214 5.83 -6.18 11.70
CA VAL A 214 6.38 -7.49 12.05
C VAL A 214 7.47 -7.90 11.07
N CYS A 215 8.56 -8.46 11.59
CA CYS A 215 9.55 -9.20 10.83
C CYS A 215 9.45 -10.67 11.23
N LEU A 216 9.13 -11.54 10.27
CA LEU A 216 9.02 -12.99 10.47
C LEU A 216 10.39 -13.63 10.24
N THR A 217 10.84 -14.39 11.24
CA THR A 217 12.06 -15.20 11.14
C THR A 217 11.79 -16.64 11.48
N ILE A 218 12.57 -17.55 10.89
CA ILE A 218 12.65 -18.94 11.32
C ILE A 218 13.96 -19.09 12.09
N ASP A 219 13.87 -19.45 13.36
CA ASP A 219 14.99 -19.56 14.30
C ASP A 219 15.18 -21.04 14.66
N GLY A 220 16.13 -21.71 13.99
CA GLY A 220 16.15 -23.17 13.91
C GLY A 220 15.00 -23.64 13.03
N ASP A 221 14.08 -24.42 13.61
CA ASP A 221 12.90 -24.95 12.90
C ASP A 221 11.60 -24.27 13.33
N LEU A 222 11.66 -23.22 14.15
CA LEU A 222 10.46 -22.58 14.73
C LEU A 222 10.31 -21.14 14.22
N PRO A 223 9.09 -20.71 13.85
CA PRO A 223 8.85 -19.33 13.49
C PRO A 223 8.87 -18.42 14.72
N ARG A 224 9.28 -17.17 14.50
CA ARG A 224 9.33 -16.09 15.48
C ARG A 224 8.89 -14.78 14.84
N ALA A 225 8.07 -14.03 15.57
CA ALA A 225 7.71 -12.66 15.24
C ALA A 225 8.62 -11.67 15.98
N TRP A 226 9.13 -10.67 15.24
CA TRP A 226 9.79 -9.50 15.80
C TRP A 226 8.91 -8.28 15.53
N VAL A 227 8.42 -7.65 16.58
CA VAL A 227 7.56 -6.46 16.44
C VAL A 227 8.43 -5.22 16.53
N ALA A 228 8.35 -4.38 15.50
CA ALA A 228 8.92 -3.04 15.49
C ALA A 228 7.81 -2.03 15.75
N SER A 229 7.89 -1.35 16.89
CA SER A 229 6.99 -0.24 17.20
C SER A 229 7.64 1.09 16.85
N VAL A 230 7.09 1.75 15.85
CA VAL A 230 7.55 3.06 15.40
C VAL A 230 6.67 4.13 15.99
N ARG A 231 7.26 5.04 16.76
CA ARG A 231 6.59 6.20 17.37
C ARG A 231 7.44 7.44 17.08
N GLU A 232 6.90 8.36 16.28
CA GLU A 232 7.54 9.64 15.95
C GLU A 232 8.99 9.50 15.41
N GLY A 233 9.25 8.45 14.64
CA GLY A 233 10.57 8.18 14.04
C GLY A 233 11.49 7.31 14.90
N ASN A 234 11.19 7.11 16.18
CA ASN A 234 11.88 6.15 17.03
C ASN A 234 11.33 4.75 16.81
N CYS A 235 12.21 3.75 16.77
CA CYS A 235 11.86 2.35 16.57
C CYS A 235 12.30 1.53 17.79
N ALA A 236 11.33 0.87 18.44
CA ALA A 236 11.59 -0.10 19.50
C ALA A 236 11.28 -1.50 19.00
N TRP A 237 12.20 -2.44 19.23
CA TRP A 237 12.02 -3.85 18.84
C TRP A 237 11.62 -4.70 20.03
N ARG A 238 10.71 -5.64 19.81
CA ARG A 238 10.31 -6.68 20.76
C ARG A 238 10.30 -8.03 20.06
N ALA A 239 11.13 -8.96 20.51
CA ALA A 239 11.05 -10.35 20.02
C ALA A 239 9.98 -11.12 20.80
N LEU A 240 9.18 -11.91 20.10
CA LEU A 240 8.32 -12.89 20.75
C LEU A 240 9.05 -14.23 20.97
N PRO A 241 8.56 -15.06 21.92
CA PRO A 241 8.97 -16.45 22.01
C PRO A 241 8.82 -17.17 20.67
N ARG A 242 9.62 -18.22 20.46
CA ARG A 242 9.44 -19.09 19.30
C ARG A 242 8.10 -19.81 19.41
N ALA A 243 7.40 -19.98 18.29
CA ALA A 243 6.13 -20.68 18.28
C ALA A 243 6.34 -22.20 18.39
N GLU A 244 6.21 -22.74 19.61
CA GLU A 244 6.46 -24.16 19.89
C GLU A 244 5.46 -25.11 19.21
N GLY A 245 4.25 -24.64 18.92
CA GLY A 245 3.22 -25.42 18.23
C GLY A 245 3.43 -25.59 16.73
N ILE A 246 4.47 -24.96 16.15
CA ILE A 246 4.73 -24.99 14.71
C ILE A 246 6.19 -25.34 14.44
N THR A 247 6.39 -26.45 13.73
CA THR A 247 7.71 -26.85 13.25
C THR A 247 7.78 -26.74 11.73
N ILE A 248 8.78 -26.01 11.25
CA ILE A 248 9.16 -25.90 9.84
C ILE A 248 10.10 -27.05 9.53
N ASN A 249 9.55 -28.12 8.97
CA ASN A 249 10.27 -29.35 8.61
C ASN A 249 10.67 -29.40 7.12
N PHE A 250 10.82 -28.23 6.49
CA PHE A 250 11.15 -28.06 5.09
C PHE A 250 12.09 -26.87 4.94
N ASP A 251 12.71 -26.74 3.77
CA ASP A 251 13.62 -25.63 3.50
C ASP A 251 12.86 -24.27 3.55
N PRO A 252 13.25 -23.32 4.44
CA PRO A 252 12.67 -21.99 4.48
C PRO A 252 12.75 -21.20 3.16
N TRP A 253 13.57 -21.63 2.20
CA TRP A 253 13.57 -21.10 0.83
C TRP A 253 12.23 -21.27 0.10
N LEU A 254 11.40 -22.22 0.51
CA LEU A 254 10.06 -22.43 -0.06
C LEU A 254 9.06 -21.33 0.32
N PHE A 255 9.33 -20.53 1.35
CA PHE A 255 8.49 -19.37 1.62
C PHE A 255 8.68 -18.30 0.54
N GLU A 256 7.56 -17.81 -0.01
CA GLU A 256 7.57 -16.56 -0.73
C GLU A 256 7.90 -15.41 0.24
N GLY A 257 8.82 -14.53 -0.12
CA GLY A 257 9.29 -13.45 0.75
C GLY A 257 8.28 -12.32 0.99
N ARG A 258 7.07 -12.45 0.45
CA ARG A 258 5.99 -11.47 0.48
C ARG A 258 4.81 -12.00 1.29
N CYS A 259 4.16 -11.11 2.02
CA CYS A 259 2.95 -11.41 2.76
C CYS A 259 1.69 -11.01 1.99
N VAL A 260 0.56 -11.58 2.38
CA VAL A 260 -0.77 -11.18 1.93
C VAL A 260 -1.62 -10.88 3.15
N HIS A 261 -2.22 -9.69 3.19
CA HIS A 261 -3.24 -9.32 4.17
C HIS A 261 -4.60 -9.78 3.64
N ALA A 262 -5.34 -10.57 4.41
CA ALA A 262 -6.70 -10.95 4.06
C ALA A 262 -7.49 -11.39 5.30
N ALA A 263 -8.78 -11.08 5.37
CA ALA A 263 -9.71 -11.44 6.43
C ALA A 263 -9.12 -11.24 7.85
N GLY A 264 -8.48 -10.09 8.06
CA GLY A 264 -7.89 -9.68 9.34
C GLY A 264 -6.61 -10.42 9.74
N ASN A 265 -6.03 -11.26 8.88
CA ASN A 265 -4.82 -12.03 9.14
C ASN A 265 -3.72 -11.75 8.10
N ILE A 266 -2.50 -12.17 8.42
CA ILE A 266 -1.35 -12.08 7.53
C ILE A 266 -0.91 -13.48 7.11
N TYR A 267 -0.72 -13.68 5.81
CA TYR A 267 -0.40 -14.98 5.23
C TYR A 267 0.92 -14.97 4.47
N TRP A 268 1.69 -16.06 4.60
CA TRP A 268 2.85 -16.35 3.76
C TRP A 268 2.64 -17.64 2.99
N HIS A 269 2.77 -17.53 1.68
CA HIS A 269 2.70 -18.67 0.77
C HIS A 269 3.94 -19.56 0.89
N ILE A 270 3.71 -20.87 0.84
CA ILE A 270 4.76 -21.89 0.83
C ILE A 270 4.68 -22.60 -0.51
N CYS A 271 5.73 -22.50 -1.30
CA CYS A 271 5.85 -23.16 -2.60
C CYS A 271 5.69 -24.67 -2.45
N ASN A 272 4.89 -25.28 -3.33
CA ASN A 272 4.63 -26.72 -3.36
C ASN A 272 4.18 -27.27 -2.00
N SER A 273 3.29 -26.56 -1.31
CA SER A 273 2.75 -26.98 -0.02
C SER A 273 1.23 -26.99 0.00
N SER A 274 0.66 -27.95 0.73
CA SER A 274 -0.77 -28.07 0.99
C SER A 274 -1.27 -27.17 2.14
N ARG A 275 -0.42 -26.25 2.59
CA ARG A 275 -0.69 -25.31 3.68
C ARG A 275 0.04 -24.00 3.45
N LEU A 276 -0.41 -22.97 4.15
CA LEU A 276 0.19 -21.65 4.23
C LEU A 276 0.42 -21.28 5.69
N LEU A 277 1.39 -20.40 5.95
CA LEU A 277 1.62 -19.88 7.30
C LEU A 277 0.73 -18.66 7.52
N GLN A 278 -0.03 -18.69 8.59
CA GLN A 278 -0.89 -17.60 9.05
C GLN A 278 -0.28 -16.98 10.31
N LEU A 279 -0.41 -15.66 10.43
CA LEU A 279 -0.18 -14.88 11.64
C LEU A 279 -1.45 -14.10 11.95
N ASP A 280 -1.96 -14.25 13.17
CA ASP A 280 -2.99 -13.36 13.71
C ASP A 280 -2.30 -12.08 14.20
N PRO A 281 -2.59 -10.88 13.62
CA PRO A 281 -1.94 -9.64 14.03
C PRO A 281 -2.36 -9.15 15.42
N CYS A 282 -3.48 -9.64 15.97
CA CYS A 282 -3.97 -9.28 17.30
C CYS A 282 -3.28 -10.09 18.39
N THR A 283 -3.15 -11.42 18.21
CA THR A 283 -2.50 -12.29 19.21
C THR A 283 -1.01 -12.50 18.95
N LEU A 284 -0.58 -12.27 17.71
CA LEU A 284 0.77 -12.58 17.18
C LEU A 284 1.11 -14.06 17.20
N ASP A 285 0.09 -14.92 17.22
CA ASP A 285 0.24 -16.37 17.13
C ASP A 285 0.33 -16.81 15.68
N PHE A 286 1.20 -17.79 15.45
CA PHE A 286 1.29 -18.45 14.17
C PHE A 286 0.39 -19.69 14.12
N SER A 287 -0.16 -19.98 12.95
CA SER A 287 -0.86 -21.24 12.66
C SER A 287 -0.60 -21.68 11.22
N PHE A 288 -0.71 -22.98 10.94
CA PHE A 288 -0.82 -23.45 9.57
C PHE A 288 -2.28 -23.50 9.15
N MET A 289 -2.60 -22.93 7.99
CA MET A 289 -3.92 -23.06 7.39
C MET A 289 -3.82 -24.04 6.20
N PRO A 290 -4.61 -25.13 6.20
CA PRO A 290 -4.65 -26.05 5.07
C PRO A 290 -5.36 -25.41 3.88
N VAL A 291 -4.84 -25.68 2.68
CA VAL A 291 -5.52 -25.35 1.42
C VAL A 291 -6.50 -26.47 1.03
N PRO A 292 -7.48 -26.22 0.14
CA PRO A 292 -8.35 -27.29 -0.38
C PRO A 292 -7.53 -28.49 -0.87
N ALA A 293 -7.94 -29.72 -0.54
CA ALA A 293 -7.27 -30.95 -0.94
C ALA A 293 -7.02 -31.02 -2.45
N VAL A 294 -7.98 -30.56 -3.26
CA VAL A 294 -7.84 -30.49 -4.74
C VAL A 294 -6.61 -29.69 -5.16
N LEU A 295 -6.26 -28.63 -4.43
CA LEU A 295 -5.09 -27.80 -4.71
C LEU A 295 -3.84 -28.36 -4.03
N GLY A 296 -3.96 -28.73 -2.77
CA GLY A 296 -2.83 -29.11 -1.93
C GLY A 296 -2.21 -30.45 -2.31
N ASP A 297 -3.02 -31.44 -2.68
CA ASP A 297 -2.56 -32.80 -2.94
C ASP A 297 -1.90 -32.93 -4.33
N ARG A 298 -2.13 -31.94 -5.19
CA ARG A 298 -1.54 -31.82 -6.54
C ARG A 298 -0.49 -30.72 -6.64
N PHE A 299 -0.19 -30.04 -5.53
CA PHE A 299 0.72 -28.90 -5.48
C PHE A 299 0.39 -27.80 -6.51
N GLU A 300 -0.91 -27.56 -6.72
CA GLU A 300 -1.39 -26.54 -7.65
C GLU A 300 -0.97 -25.14 -7.17
N LYS A 301 -0.67 -24.24 -8.11
CA LYS A 301 -0.34 -22.84 -7.78
C LYS A 301 -1.62 -22.10 -7.38
N TYR A 302 -1.62 -21.45 -6.23
CA TYR A 302 -2.76 -20.70 -5.72
C TYR A 302 -2.35 -19.34 -5.17
N ARG A 303 -3.32 -18.42 -5.08
CA ARG A 303 -3.18 -17.09 -4.49
C ARG A 303 -4.30 -16.85 -3.50
N ILE A 304 -3.99 -16.18 -2.40
CA ILE A 304 -4.94 -15.81 -1.36
C ILE A 304 -5.39 -14.38 -1.61
N GLY A 305 -6.62 -14.07 -1.25
CA GLY A 305 -7.13 -12.71 -1.24
C GLY A 305 -8.46 -12.64 -0.50
N GLU A 306 -9.18 -11.57 -0.76
CA GLU A 306 -10.53 -11.36 -0.25
C GLU A 306 -11.52 -11.34 -1.40
N THR A 307 -12.72 -11.85 -1.14
CA THR A 307 -13.86 -11.71 -2.04
C THR A 307 -14.24 -10.22 -2.20
N PRO A 308 -14.67 -9.78 -3.39
CA PRO A 308 -15.03 -8.38 -3.62
C PRO A 308 -16.19 -7.86 -2.77
N GLU A 309 -17.19 -8.72 -2.54
CA GLU A 309 -18.51 -8.34 -2.03
C GLU A 309 -18.53 -8.24 -0.50
N ASP A 310 -17.93 -9.22 0.19
CA ASP A 310 -18.06 -9.41 1.63
C ASP A 310 -16.73 -9.51 2.38
N GLY A 311 -15.59 -9.43 1.68
CA GLY A 311 -14.26 -9.47 2.31
C GLY A 311 -13.91 -10.81 2.95
N ARG A 312 -14.65 -11.88 2.62
CA ARG A 312 -14.33 -13.25 3.07
C ARG A 312 -13.01 -13.69 2.47
N LEU A 313 -12.27 -14.46 3.26
CA LEU A 313 -11.03 -15.08 2.80
C LEU A 313 -11.31 -16.00 1.61
N CYS A 314 -10.55 -15.82 0.53
CA CYS A 314 -10.67 -16.64 -0.66
C CYS A 314 -9.30 -17.08 -1.20
N MET A 315 -9.33 -18.12 -2.03
CA MET A 315 -8.20 -18.63 -2.78
C MET A 315 -8.56 -18.77 -4.25
N ALA A 316 -7.69 -18.29 -5.12
CA ALA A 316 -7.79 -18.48 -6.55
C ALA A 316 -6.69 -19.41 -7.05
N SER A 317 -7.04 -20.34 -7.95
CA SER A 317 -6.07 -21.20 -8.64
C SER A 317 -6.51 -21.47 -10.07
N ILE A 318 -5.55 -21.58 -10.99
CA ILE A 318 -5.77 -22.12 -12.32
C ILE A 318 -5.32 -23.57 -12.26
N VAL A 319 -6.27 -24.48 -12.18
CA VAL A 319 -6.00 -25.93 -12.08
C VAL A 319 -5.85 -26.57 -13.46
N GLU A 320 -5.47 -27.85 -13.46
CA GLU A 320 -5.53 -28.72 -14.64
C GLU A 320 -6.81 -28.50 -15.48
N ASN A 321 -6.63 -28.43 -16.81
CA ASN A 321 -7.64 -28.04 -17.82
C ASN A 321 -7.97 -26.54 -17.90
N LEU A 322 -7.09 -25.66 -17.43
CA LEU A 322 -7.23 -24.20 -17.57
C LEU A 322 -8.53 -23.68 -16.97
N ARG A 323 -8.89 -24.22 -15.81
CA ARG A 323 -10.09 -23.80 -15.08
C ARG A 323 -9.65 -22.92 -13.92
N LEU A 324 -10.03 -21.65 -13.98
CA LEU A 324 -9.90 -20.76 -12.85
C LEU A 324 -10.96 -21.13 -11.81
N GLN A 325 -10.52 -21.47 -10.61
CA GLN A 325 -11.36 -21.82 -9.48
C GLN A 325 -11.17 -20.78 -8.37
N ILE A 326 -12.29 -20.31 -7.81
CA ILE A 326 -12.32 -19.43 -6.64
C ILE A 326 -12.96 -20.21 -5.49
N TRP A 327 -12.19 -20.39 -4.43
CA TRP A 327 -12.58 -21.06 -3.21
C TRP A 327 -12.75 -20.03 -2.11
N VAL A 328 -13.85 -20.08 -1.37
CA VAL A 328 -14.13 -19.15 -0.28
C VAL A 328 -14.19 -19.91 1.04
N ARG A 329 -13.71 -19.28 2.11
CA ARG A 329 -13.72 -19.89 3.43
C ARG A 329 -15.17 -20.05 3.92
N GLY A 330 -15.55 -21.27 4.24
CA GLY A 330 -16.90 -21.60 4.72
C GLY A 330 -17.02 -21.51 6.25
N GLU A 331 -18.23 -21.20 6.74
CA GLU A 331 -18.54 -21.02 8.16
C GLU A 331 -18.89 -22.34 8.91
N ALA A 332 -19.05 -23.49 8.25
CA ALA A 332 -19.47 -24.72 8.92
C ALA A 332 -18.82 -26.02 8.41
N ARG A 333 -18.52 -26.90 9.37
CA ARG A 333 -17.60 -28.06 9.33
C ARG A 333 -18.09 -29.31 8.57
N CYS A 334 -19.23 -29.32 7.90
CA CYS A 334 -19.86 -30.60 7.52
C CYS A 334 -19.92 -30.95 6.02
N SER A 335 -19.39 -30.12 5.11
CA SER A 335 -19.26 -30.51 3.69
C SER A 335 -18.18 -29.78 2.89
N SER A 336 -17.33 -28.97 3.54
CA SER A 336 -16.32 -28.14 2.88
C SER A 336 -14.95 -28.81 2.86
N ASP A 337 -14.24 -28.78 1.72
CA ASP A 337 -12.88 -29.31 1.56
C ASP A 337 -11.90 -28.56 2.48
N ARG A 338 -11.57 -29.16 3.63
CA ARG A 338 -10.73 -28.54 4.69
C ARG A 338 -11.21 -27.15 5.14
N GLY A 339 -12.53 -26.91 5.09
CA GLY A 339 -13.14 -25.61 5.43
C GLY A 339 -13.27 -24.63 4.25
N TRP A 340 -13.03 -25.09 3.02
CA TRP A 340 -13.17 -24.30 1.80
C TRP A 340 -14.37 -24.76 0.96
N LEU A 341 -15.04 -23.79 0.34
CA LEU A 341 -16.18 -24.00 -0.55
C LEU A 341 -15.83 -23.47 -1.93
N LEU A 342 -16.02 -24.28 -2.97
CA LEU A 342 -15.85 -23.82 -4.35
C LEU A 342 -17.00 -22.89 -4.72
N GLU A 343 -16.73 -21.60 -4.89
CA GLU A 343 -17.75 -20.59 -5.19
C GLU A 343 -17.88 -20.36 -6.70
N ARG A 344 -16.76 -20.23 -7.41
CA ARG A 344 -16.75 -19.95 -8.86
C ARG A 344 -15.80 -20.86 -9.62
N LYS A 345 -16.20 -21.22 -10.84
CA LYS A 345 -15.41 -21.99 -11.79
C LYS A 345 -15.56 -21.43 -13.19
N ILE A 346 -14.45 -20.95 -13.76
CA ILE A 346 -14.41 -20.26 -15.06
C ILE A 346 -13.48 -21.02 -16.00
N CYS A 347 -13.95 -21.27 -17.23
CA CYS A 347 -13.14 -21.88 -18.28
C CYS A 347 -12.26 -20.83 -18.96
N MET A 348 -10.95 -20.92 -18.79
CA MET A 348 -10.00 -19.94 -19.33
C MET A 348 -9.60 -20.22 -20.77
N THR A 349 -9.98 -21.36 -21.36
CA THR A 349 -9.49 -21.77 -22.69
C THR A 349 -9.71 -20.71 -23.77
N LYS A 350 -10.95 -20.24 -23.94
CA LYS A 350 -11.30 -19.23 -24.95
C LYS A 350 -10.63 -17.87 -24.69
N LEU A 351 -10.42 -17.52 -23.42
CA LEU A 351 -9.75 -16.28 -23.03
C LEU A 351 -8.25 -16.36 -23.31
N LEU A 352 -7.62 -17.50 -23.03
CA LEU A 352 -6.22 -17.72 -23.33
C LEU A 352 -5.96 -17.86 -24.84
N ASP A 353 -6.96 -18.24 -25.63
CA ASP A 353 -6.88 -18.21 -27.10
C ASP A 353 -6.71 -16.80 -27.66
N THR A 354 -7.11 -15.75 -26.92
CA THR A 354 -6.91 -14.36 -27.34
C THR A 354 -5.52 -13.82 -26.99
N VAL A 355 -4.71 -14.59 -26.25
CA VAL A 355 -3.34 -14.19 -25.86
C VAL A 355 -2.40 -14.38 -27.05
N PRO A 356 -1.72 -13.32 -27.54
CA PRO A 356 -0.85 -13.42 -28.71
C PRO A 356 0.30 -14.40 -28.49
N GLY A 357 0.46 -15.36 -29.42
CA GLY A 357 1.57 -16.31 -29.44
C GLY A 357 1.49 -17.45 -28.41
N LEU A 358 0.54 -17.42 -27.47
CA LEU A 358 0.42 -18.45 -26.45
C LEU A 358 0.11 -19.82 -27.10
N PRO A 359 0.84 -20.90 -26.74
CA PRO A 359 0.61 -22.22 -27.32
C PRO A 359 -0.83 -22.68 -27.12
N LYS A 360 -1.40 -23.40 -28.09
CA LYS A 360 -2.74 -24.01 -27.96
C LYS A 360 -2.71 -25.37 -27.26
N ASP A 361 -1.54 -25.99 -27.22
CA ASP A 361 -1.32 -27.25 -26.52
C ASP A 361 -1.60 -27.12 -25.01
N SER A 362 -2.39 -28.05 -24.47
CA SER A 362 -2.85 -27.97 -23.08
C SER A 362 -1.71 -28.08 -22.07
N MET A 363 -0.71 -28.93 -22.32
CA MET A 363 0.42 -29.12 -21.42
C MET A 363 1.30 -27.87 -21.38
N MET A 364 1.63 -27.32 -22.55
CA MET A 364 2.38 -26.07 -22.65
C MET A 364 1.65 -24.90 -22.00
N ARG A 365 0.31 -24.84 -22.09
CA ARG A 365 -0.46 -23.78 -21.41
C ARG A 365 -0.37 -23.86 -19.89
N VAL A 366 -0.45 -25.06 -19.32
CA VAL A 366 -0.32 -25.27 -17.87
C VAL A 366 1.08 -24.88 -17.40
N LEU A 367 2.11 -25.20 -18.18
CA LEU A 367 3.49 -24.83 -17.87
C LEU A 367 3.72 -23.31 -17.94
N CYS A 368 3.15 -22.66 -18.95
CA CYS A 368 3.37 -21.24 -19.19
C CYS A 368 2.44 -20.31 -18.40
N THR A 369 1.32 -20.77 -17.83
CA THR A 369 0.28 -19.89 -17.27
C THR A 369 0.07 -20.13 -15.79
N TRP A 370 0.06 -19.08 -14.97
CA TRP A 370 -0.33 -19.18 -13.57
C TRP A 370 -0.93 -17.88 -13.03
N LEU A 371 -1.64 -18.00 -11.90
CA LEU A 371 -2.06 -16.85 -11.11
C LEU A 371 -0.88 -16.26 -10.36
N SER A 372 -0.60 -14.99 -10.64
CA SER A 372 0.45 -14.22 -9.98
C SER A 372 -0.02 -13.55 -8.70
N ASP A 373 -1.24 -13.02 -8.69
CA ASP A 373 -1.84 -12.43 -7.49
C ASP A 373 -3.36 -12.29 -7.59
N MET A 374 -4.01 -12.04 -6.46
CA MET A 374 -5.38 -11.52 -6.39
C MET A 374 -5.33 -10.04 -6.04
N ASP A 375 -6.28 -9.23 -6.54
CA ASP A 375 -6.28 -7.81 -6.19
C ASP A 375 -6.71 -7.61 -4.73
N TYR A 376 -5.72 -7.22 -3.91
CA TYR A 376 -5.90 -6.87 -2.50
C TYR A 376 -6.97 -5.80 -2.28
N ALA A 377 -7.19 -4.90 -3.24
CA ALA A 377 -8.21 -3.87 -3.12
C ALA A 377 -9.63 -4.33 -3.44
N ARG A 378 -9.87 -5.65 -3.56
CA ARG A 378 -11.20 -6.25 -3.72
C ARG A 378 -11.94 -5.77 -4.97
N THR A 379 -11.22 -5.43 -6.03
CA THR A 379 -11.84 -4.96 -7.28
C THR A 379 -12.44 -6.10 -8.12
N GLY A 380 -12.34 -7.35 -7.66
CA GLY A 380 -12.73 -8.53 -8.45
C GLY A 380 -11.74 -8.86 -9.57
N LYS A 381 -10.54 -8.25 -9.57
CA LYS A 381 -9.47 -8.58 -10.51
C LYS A 381 -8.55 -9.67 -9.95
N VAL A 382 -8.11 -10.54 -10.84
CA VAL A 382 -7.00 -11.47 -10.60
C VAL A 382 -5.92 -11.24 -11.65
N PHE A 383 -4.66 -11.45 -11.28
CA PHE A 383 -3.52 -11.18 -12.15
C PHE A 383 -2.92 -12.48 -12.66
N ILE A 384 -2.85 -12.63 -13.98
CA ILE A 384 -2.38 -13.82 -14.67
C ILE A 384 -1.04 -13.50 -15.33
N THR A 385 -0.06 -14.37 -15.12
CA THR A 385 1.22 -14.32 -15.83
C THR A 385 1.30 -15.45 -16.83
N THR A 386 1.74 -15.13 -18.04
CA THR A 386 2.09 -16.10 -19.07
C THR A 386 3.57 -15.98 -19.43
N TRP A 387 4.34 -17.06 -19.27
CA TRP A 387 5.79 -17.10 -19.50
C TRP A 387 6.12 -16.71 -20.94
N GLY A 388 6.62 -15.49 -21.11
CA GLY A 388 7.01 -14.92 -22.40
C GLY A 388 5.85 -14.49 -23.30
N TYR A 389 4.61 -14.53 -22.80
CA TYR A 389 3.41 -14.09 -23.54
C TYR A 389 2.66 -12.95 -22.84
N GLY A 390 3.24 -12.45 -21.75
CA GLY A 390 2.85 -11.22 -21.09
C GLY A 390 2.11 -11.39 -19.77
N ARG A 391 1.64 -10.26 -19.25
CA ARG A 391 0.91 -10.19 -17.98
C ARG A 391 -0.45 -9.58 -18.21
N TYR A 392 -1.44 -10.10 -17.51
CA TYR A 392 -2.85 -9.79 -17.75
C TYR A 392 -3.59 -9.57 -16.43
N SER A 393 -4.55 -8.66 -16.43
CA SER A 393 -5.60 -8.61 -15.42
C SER A 393 -6.87 -9.23 -15.97
N PHE A 394 -7.51 -10.05 -15.16
CA PHE A 394 -8.78 -10.69 -15.50
C PHE A 394 -9.83 -10.28 -14.47
N HIS A 395 -10.92 -9.68 -14.92
CA HIS A 395 -12.01 -9.24 -14.06
C HIS A 395 -13.06 -10.35 -13.94
N LEU A 396 -13.30 -10.84 -12.72
CA LEU A 396 -14.10 -12.04 -12.45
C LEU A 396 -15.58 -11.90 -12.88
N GLU A 397 -16.17 -10.71 -12.76
CA GLU A 397 -17.58 -10.49 -13.14
C GLU A 397 -17.75 -10.20 -14.63
N THR A 398 -17.04 -9.20 -15.16
CA THR A 398 -17.15 -8.80 -16.57
C THR A 398 -16.50 -9.78 -17.54
N SER A 399 -15.72 -10.74 -17.04
CA SER A 399 -14.93 -11.68 -17.84
C SER A 399 -13.98 -11.00 -18.84
N LYS A 400 -13.59 -9.76 -18.54
CA LYS A 400 -12.67 -8.98 -19.37
C LYS A 400 -11.22 -9.32 -19.03
N LEU A 401 -10.42 -9.61 -20.06
CA LEU A 401 -8.98 -9.84 -19.96
C LEU A 401 -8.25 -8.63 -20.57
N GLU A 402 -7.39 -7.99 -19.80
CA GLU A 402 -6.63 -6.80 -20.22
C GLU A 402 -5.14 -7.05 -20.05
N ARG A 403 -4.34 -6.67 -21.06
CA ARG A 403 -2.88 -6.78 -21.00
C ARG A 403 -2.30 -5.64 -20.16
N LEU A 404 -1.36 -5.98 -19.28
CA LEU A 404 -0.70 -5.06 -18.34
C LEU A 404 0.68 -4.67 -18.87
N VAL A 405 0.69 -3.67 -19.75
CA VAL A 405 1.90 -3.15 -20.41
C VAL A 405 1.97 -1.64 -20.25
N MET A 406 3.18 -1.15 -20.01
CA MET A 406 3.51 0.27 -19.90
C MET A 406 3.76 0.88 -21.29
N GLU A 407 3.71 2.21 -21.39
CA GLU A 407 3.96 2.93 -22.66
C GLU A 407 5.36 2.67 -23.23
N ASP A 408 6.35 2.44 -22.37
CA ASP A 408 7.73 2.12 -22.75
C ASP A 408 7.92 0.65 -23.17
N GLY A 409 6.84 -0.13 -23.23
CA GLY A 409 6.83 -1.54 -23.61
C GLY A 409 7.20 -2.51 -22.48
N LYS A 410 7.54 -2.03 -21.28
CA LYS A 410 7.74 -2.90 -20.11
C LYS A 410 6.41 -3.43 -19.59
N GLU A 411 6.44 -4.56 -18.92
CA GLU A 411 5.26 -5.16 -18.31
C GLU A 411 5.17 -4.79 -16.83
N HIS A 412 3.94 -4.77 -16.29
CA HIS A 412 3.75 -4.58 -14.85
C HIS A 412 4.32 -5.79 -14.13
N GLY A 413 5.38 -5.67 -13.34
CA GLY A 413 6.00 -6.84 -12.75
C GLY A 413 5.20 -7.51 -11.64
N ASN A 414 5.83 -8.51 -11.01
CA ASN A 414 5.26 -9.30 -9.93
C ASN A 414 5.97 -9.01 -8.61
N PRO A 415 5.27 -8.90 -7.48
CA PRO A 415 3.85 -8.54 -7.28
C PRO A 415 3.37 -7.22 -7.88
N ILE A 416 2.05 -7.07 -7.92
CA ILE A 416 1.34 -5.79 -8.02
C ILE A 416 0.69 -5.50 -6.66
N TYR A 417 1.02 -4.38 -6.05
CA TYR A 417 0.55 -4.00 -4.72
C TYR A 417 -0.50 -2.90 -4.81
N ALA A 418 -1.74 -3.19 -4.42
CA ALA A 418 -2.79 -2.18 -4.36
C ALA A 418 -2.51 -1.19 -3.22
N TYR A 419 -2.57 0.11 -3.52
CA TYR A 419 -2.34 1.17 -2.54
C TYR A 419 -3.64 1.84 -2.15
N THR A 420 -4.10 1.55 -0.94
CA THR A 420 -5.17 2.30 -0.29
C THR A 420 -4.60 3.42 0.56
N LEU A 421 -5.24 4.59 0.50
CA LEU A 421 -4.82 5.72 1.32
C LEU A 421 -5.00 5.39 2.81
N ALA A 422 -4.06 5.84 3.64
CA ALA A 422 -4.16 5.65 5.08
C ALA A 422 -5.42 6.35 5.62
N TRP A 423 -6.33 5.58 6.21
CA TRP A 423 -7.60 6.07 6.70
C TRP A 423 -7.60 6.06 8.24
N PRO A 424 -7.92 7.18 8.90
CA PRO A 424 -8.09 7.20 10.36
C PRO A 424 -9.10 6.15 10.82
N PRO A 425 -8.78 5.32 11.83
CA PRO A 425 -9.72 4.33 12.37
C PRO A 425 -11.04 4.97 12.81
N GLU A 426 -11.01 6.20 13.31
CA GLU A 426 -12.19 6.94 13.74
C GLU A 426 -13.20 7.19 12.62
N PHE A 427 -12.74 7.18 11.35
CA PHE A 427 -13.61 7.34 10.18
C PHE A 427 -14.15 6.02 9.64
N LEU A 428 -13.61 4.90 10.12
CA LEU A 428 -14.08 3.54 9.81
C LEU A 428 -15.12 3.05 10.82
N ALA A 429 -15.14 3.63 12.03
CA ALA A 429 -16.14 3.33 13.04
C ALA A 429 -17.54 3.73 12.55
N GLN A 430 -18.50 2.80 12.56
CA GLN A 430 -19.91 3.14 12.41
C GLN A 430 -20.32 4.01 13.60
N GLU A 431 -20.97 5.16 13.34
CA GLU A 431 -21.75 5.84 14.37
C GLU A 431 -22.81 4.84 14.85
N THR A 432 -22.60 4.28 16.03
CA THR A 432 -23.64 3.57 16.76
C THR A 432 -24.63 4.65 17.17
N GLY A 433 -25.61 4.90 16.29
CA GLY A 433 -26.71 5.80 16.55
C GLY A 433 -27.52 5.25 17.72
N LEU A 434 -27.15 5.65 18.94
CA LEU A 434 -28.10 5.78 20.03
C LEU A 434 -29.02 6.95 19.68
N LEU A 435 -29.98 6.67 18.80
CA LEU A 435 -31.26 7.35 18.82
C LEU A 435 -31.93 6.93 20.13
N VAL A 436 -31.60 7.64 21.21
CA VAL A 436 -32.54 7.79 22.31
C VAL A 436 -33.62 8.71 21.77
N VAL A 437 -34.70 8.11 21.29
CA VAL A 437 -35.98 8.79 21.10
C VAL A 437 -36.74 8.59 22.40
N ASP A 438 -36.94 9.73 23.07
CA ASP A 438 -37.78 10.05 24.23
C ASP A 438 -37.52 9.34 25.57
#